data_AF-A0A1Y4WK69-F1
#
_entry.id   AF-A0A1Y4WK69-F1
#
_cell.length_a   1.000
_cell.length_b   1.000
_cell.length_c   1.000
_cell.angle_alpha   90.00
_cell.angle_beta   90.00
_cell.angle_gamma   90.00
#
_symmetry.space_group_name_H-M   'P 1'
#
loop_
_entity.id
_entity.type
_entity.pdbx_description
1 polymer ?
#
loop_
_entity_poly.entity_id
_entity_poly.type
_entity_poly.pdbx_seq_one_letter_code
_entity_poly.pdbx_strand_id
1 'polypeptide(L)'
;MPKGYAESVQNDTNEIIDPNIRQYYEIIKLITRGDLFDIERLKAIVDINLGKYNYLLEVDENTKHFYDTGISVANGRFEADGTYVTDGTEGFATWGPYTAVPEGTYQFTLNYEVMSNPNELQQVGEFDVAVDAQRIAVVPLTPGEQSVTLEVDFDGYASTSQLEYRTYVFNGVQLKLKSIEIQMVNTDEN
;
A
#
# COMPACT_ATOMS: atom_id res chain seq x y z
N MET A 1 9.67 9.47 -6.58
CA MET A 1 9.76 8.64 -7.79
C MET A 1 9.03 7.32 -7.51
N PRO A 2 8.21 6.80 -8.43
CA PRO A 2 7.53 5.52 -8.23
C PRO A 2 8.50 4.36 -7.98
N LYS A 3 8.14 3.44 -7.09
CA LYS A 3 8.94 2.24 -6.80
C LYS A 3 8.97 1.34 -8.05
N GLY A 4 10.16 0.86 -8.43
CA GLY A 4 10.37 0.06 -9.64
C GLY A 4 10.65 0.87 -10.92
N TYR A 5 10.58 2.21 -10.88
CA TYR A 5 10.79 3.04 -12.07
C TYR A 5 12.23 2.97 -12.61
N ALA A 6 13.24 2.99 -11.73
CA ALA A 6 14.64 3.02 -12.15
C ALA A 6 15.03 1.71 -12.85
N GLU A 7 14.61 0.60 -12.26
CA GLU A 7 14.75 -0.75 -12.81
C GLU A 7 14.04 -0.86 -14.15
N SER A 8 12.84 -0.25 -14.27
CA SER A 8 12.09 -0.26 -15.52
C SER A 8 12.80 0.41 -16.69
N VAL A 9 13.49 1.51 -16.39
CA VAL A 9 14.30 2.22 -17.39
C VAL A 9 15.57 1.43 -17.73
N GLN A 10 16.20 0.82 -16.72
CA GLN A 10 17.46 0.08 -16.89
C GLN A 10 17.28 -1.22 -17.68
N ASN A 11 16.23 -1.98 -17.37
CA ASN A 11 15.99 -3.32 -17.93
C ASN A 11 15.10 -3.30 -19.18
N ASP A 12 14.49 -2.14 -19.50
CA ASP A 12 13.44 -1.97 -20.51
C ASP A 12 12.19 -2.84 -20.31
N THR A 13 12.01 -3.39 -19.11
CA THR A 13 10.85 -4.15 -18.65
C THR A 13 10.06 -3.31 -17.67
N ASN A 14 8.72 -3.25 -17.78
CA ASN A 14 7.95 -2.47 -16.81
C ASN A 14 7.88 -3.21 -15.46
N GLU A 15 8.62 -2.69 -14.50
CA GLU A 15 8.78 -3.18 -13.12
C GLU A 15 8.15 -2.23 -12.10
N ILE A 16 7.40 -1.21 -12.56
CA ILE A 16 6.65 -0.31 -11.69
C ILE A 16 5.60 -1.11 -10.93
N ILE A 17 5.56 -0.88 -9.61
CA ILE A 17 4.73 -1.64 -8.66
C ILE A 17 3.32 -1.06 -8.57
N ASP A 18 3.20 0.26 -8.52
CA ASP A 18 1.90 0.93 -8.55
C ASP A 18 1.18 0.58 -9.86
N PRO A 19 0.02 -0.10 -9.82
CA PRO A 19 -0.64 -0.60 -11.02
C PRO A 19 -1.15 0.53 -11.94
N ASN A 20 -1.58 1.65 -11.38
CA ASN A 20 -2.07 2.79 -12.16
C ASN A 20 -0.91 3.49 -12.86
N ILE A 21 0.18 3.74 -12.13
CA ILE A 21 1.39 4.34 -12.70
C ILE A 21 2.06 3.39 -13.70
N ARG A 22 2.03 2.08 -13.43
CA ARG A 22 2.49 1.05 -14.36
C ARG A 22 1.75 1.13 -15.69
N GLN A 23 0.42 1.22 -15.66
CA GLN A 23 -0.41 1.39 -16.86
C GLN A 23 -0.14 2.72 -17.56
N TYR A 24 -0.04 3.82 -16.79
CA TYR A 24 0.30 5.14 -17.33
C TYR A 24 1.66 5.11 -18.04
N TYR A 25 2.64 4.43 -17.46
CA TYR A 25 3.97 4.29 -18.05
C TYR A 25 3.97 3.48 -19.35
N GLU A 26 3.13 2.45 -19.49
CA GLU A 26 2.98 1.75 -20.78
C GLU A 26 2.47 2.69 -21.88
N ILE A 27 1.54 3.58 -21.56
CA ILE A 27 1.04 4.59 -22.50
C ILE A 27 2.19 5.54 -22.90
N ILE A 28 3.00 5.99 -21.94
CA ILE A 28 4.18 6.81 -22.22
C ILE A 28 5.20 6.06 -23.09
N LYS A 29 5.46 4.77 -22.81
CA LYS A 29 6.35 3.94 -23.64
C LYS A 29 5.82 3.81 -25.07
N LEU A 30 4.53 3.57 -25.26
CA LEU A 30 3.90 3.49 -26.58
C LEU A 30 4.10 4.78 -27.38
N ILE A 31 3.80 5.95 -26.79
CA ILE A 31 3.90 7.24 -27.51
C ILE A 31 5.35 7.64 -27.84
N THR A 32 6.31 7.25 -26.98
CA THR A 32 7.72 7.67 -27.10
C THR A 32 8.61 6.67 -27.85
N ARG A 33 8.28 5.38 -27.83
CA ARG A 33 9.11 4.29 -28.36
C ARG A 33 8.41 3.37 -29.36
N GLY A 34 7.08 3.48 -29.51
CA GLY A 34 6.32 2.71 -30.50
C GLY A 34 6.64 3.10 -31.95
N ASP A 35 6.22 2.26 -32.90
CA ASP A 35 6.40 2.51 -34.33
C ASP A 35 5.71 3.84 -34.73
N LEU A 36 6.38 4.64 -35.55
CA LEU A 36 5.91 5.97 -35.95
C LEU A 36 4.55 5.92 -36.66
N PHE A 37 4.29 4.85 -37.41
CA PHE A 37 3.06 4.68 -38.21
C PHE A 37 2.02 3.79 -37.54
N ASP A 38 2.19 3.48 -36.26
CA ASP A 38 1.21 2.74 -35.48
C ASP A 38 -0.02 3.62 -35.16
N ILE A 39 -1.20 3.12 -35.55
CA ILE A 39 -2.48 3.79 -35.29
C ILE A 39 -2.77 3.83 -33.78
N GLU A 40 -2.37 2.80 -33.02
CA GLU A 40 -2.54 2.77 -31.57
C GLU A 40 -1.72 3.87 -30.91
N ARG A 41 -0.49 4.09 -31.40
CA ARG A 41 0.36 5.21 -30.97
C ARG A 41 -0.30 6.57 -31.23
N LEU A 42 -0.82 6.81 -32.45
CA LEU A 42 -1.48 8.08 -32.79
C LEU A 42 -2.71 8.33 -31.90
N LYS A 43 -3.52 7.29 -31.67
CA LYS A 43 -4.66 7.36 -30.76
C LYS A 43 -4.23 7.68 -29.34
N ALA A 44 -3.19 7.02 -28.83
CA ALA A 44 -2.64 7.27 -27.50
C ALA A 44 -2.13 8.72 -27.33
N ILE A 45 -1.50 9.30 -28.37
CA ILE A 45 -1.09 10.71 -28.38
C ILE A 45 -2.29 11.65 -28.25
N VAL A 46 -3.39 11.39 -28.96
CA VAL A 46 -4.60 12.22 -28.83
C VAL A 46 -5.22 12.04 -27.45
N ASP A 47 -5.38 10.80 -27.00
CA ASP A 47 -6.04 10.45 -25.74
C ASP A 47 -5.29 11.03 -24.52
N ILE A 48 -3.96 11.00 -24.51
CA ILE A 48 -3.16 11.59 -23.42
C ILE A 48 -3.25 13.11 -23.37
N ASN A 49 -3.26 13.80 -24.52
CA ASN A 49 -3.40 15.25 -24.58
C ASN A 49 -4.81 15.71 -24.21
N LEU A 50 -5.82 14.87 -24.39
CA LEU A 50 -7.19 15.11 -23.93
C LEU A 50 -7.39 14.75 -22.45
N GLY A 51 -6.34 14.30 -21.75
CA GLY A 51 -6.42 13.93 -20.33
C GLY A 51 -7.18 12.64 -20.05
N LYS A 52 -7.42 11.77 -21.06
CA LYS A 52 -8.20 10.54 -20.87
C LYS A 52 -7.57 9.55 -19.90
N TYR A 53 -6.28 9.71 -19.58
CA TYR A 53 -5.54 8.86 -18.65
C TYR A 53 -5.28 9.51 -17.29
N ASN A 54 -5.84 10.71 -17.03
CA ASN A 54 -5.63 11.41 -15.76
C ASN A 54 -6.14 10.60 -14.55
N TYR A 55 -7.15 9.75 -14.75
CA TYR A 55 -7.65 8.85 -13.71
C TYR A 55 -6.59 7.87 -13.19
N LEU A 56 -5.54 7.56 -13.98
CA LEU A 56 -4.41 6.74 -13.54
C LEU A 56 -3.41 7.51 -12.66
N LEU A 57 -3.60 8.82 -12.52
CA LEU A 57 -2.78 9.68 -11.67
C LEU A 57 -3.57 10.17 -10.45
N GLU A 58 -4.85 9.82 -10.34
CA GLU A 58 -5.66 10.12 -9.17
C GLU A 58 -5.18 9.28 -7.98
N VAL A 59 -5.00 9.95 -6.85
CA VAL A 59 -4.58 9.35 -5.59
C VAL A 59 -5.73 9.51 -4.61
N ASP A 60 -6.17 8.41 -4.02
CA ASP A 60 -7.05 8.46 -2.86
C ASP A 60 -6.20 8.73 -1.61
N GLU A 61 -6.32 9.93 -1.06
CA GLU A 61 -5.52 10.35 0.09
C GLU A 61 -5.83 9.53 1.36
N ASN A 62 -7.00 8.90 1.44
CA ASN A 62 -7.39 8.07 2.59
C ASN A 62 -6.91 6.63 2.45
N THR A 63 -6.57 6.17 1.25
CA THR A 63 -6.11 4.81 0.99
C THR A 63 -4.59 4.79 0.84
N LYS A 64 -3.92 4.02 1.69
CA LYS A 64 -2.48 3.79 1.63
C LYS A 64 -2.19 2.42 1.04
N HIS A 65 -1.18 2.34 0.21
CA HIS A 65 -0.70 1.11 -0.41
C HIS A 65 0.69 0.76 0.09
N PHE A 66 1.02 -0.52 0.15
CA PHE A 66 2.32 -0.97 0.69
C PHE A 66 3.53 -0.59 -0.18
N TYR A 67 3.30 -0.08 -1.39
CA TYR A 67 4.33 0.49 -2.26
C TYR A 67 4.50 2.02 -2.08
N ASP A 68 3.69 2.66 -1.25
CA ASP A 68 3.80 4.09 -0.99
C ASP A 68 5.14 4.45 -0.34
N THR A 69 5.54 5.70 -0.53
CA THR A 69 6.81 6.21 -0.01
C THR A 69 6.81 6.16 1.53
N GLY A 70 7.92 5.68 2.10
CA GLY A 70 8.09 5.54 3.56
C GLY A 70 7.70 4.17 4.09
N ILE A 71 6.88 3.40 3.35
CA ILE A 71 6.51 2.04 3.75
C ILE A 71 7.61 1.06 3.32
N SER A 72 8.14 0.37 4.31
CA SER A 72 9.07 -0.72 4.15
C SER A 72 8.33 -2.05 4.17
N VAL A 73 8.85 -3.02 3.42
CA VAL A 73 8.29 -4.37 3.32
C VAL A 73 9.40 -5.41 3.43
N ALA A 74 9.08 -6.58 3.97
CA ALA A 74 9.97 -7.74 4.05
C ALA A 74 9.16 -9.04 4.02
N ASN A 75 9.84 -10.17 3.79
CA ASN A 75 9.25 -11.51 3.85
C ASN A 75 8.09 -11.71 2.86
N GLY A 76 8.30 -11.29 1.62
CA GLY A 76 7.25 -11.31 0.60
C GLY A 76 7.64 -10.57 -0.68
N ARG A 77 6.67 -10.41 -1.57
CA ARG A 77 6.82 -9.74 -2.87
C ARG A 77 5.55 -8.99 -3.26
N PHE A 78 5.69 -8.02 -4.15
CA PHE A 78 4.54 -7.40 -4.78
C PHE A 78 4.02 -8.27 -5.93
N GLU A 79 2.71 -8.32 -6.09
CA GLU A 79 2.01 -8.85 -7.25
C GLU A 79 1.71 -7.72 -8.24
N ALA A 80 1.32 -8.06 -9.48
CA ALA A 80 1.09 -7.09 -10.55
C ALA A 80 -0.08 -6.12 -10.28
N ASP A 81 -0.98 -6.47 -9.36
CA ASP A 81 -2.09 -5.63 -8.88
C ASP A 81 -1.66 -4.63 -7.78
N GLY A 82 -0.37 -4.57 -7.44
CA GLY A 82 0.17 -3.70 -6.39
C GLY A 82 0.02 -4.24 -4.97
N THR A 83 -0.63 -5.40 -4.78
CA THR A 83 -0.76 -6.03 -3.45
C THR A 83 0.55 -6.67 -3.01
N TYR A 84 0.79 -6.72 -1.70
CA TYR A 84 1.97 -7.36 -1.13
C TYR A 84 1.62 -8.74 -0.58
N VAL A 85 2.28 -9.79 -1.06
CA VAL A 85 2.04 -11.17 -0.63
C VAL A 85 3.22 -11.67 0.18
N THR A 86 2.97 -12.05 1.44
CA THR A 86 3.99 -12.60 2.34
C THR A 86 4.35 -14.03 1.97
N ASP A 87 5.58 -14.44 2.28
CA ASP A 87 6.15 -15.73 1.86
C ASP A 87 6.00 -16.85 2.90
N GLY A 88 5.47 -16.56 4.09
CA GLY A 88 5.33 -17.51 5.20
C GLY A 88 6.38 -17.34 6.29
N THR A 89 7.38 -16.48 6.09
CA THR A 89 8.38 -16.16 7.10
C THR A 89 7.76 -15.29 8.19
N GLU A 90 7.91 -15.72 9.45
CA GLU A 90 7.46 -14.95 10.61
C GLU A 90 8.18 -13.61 10.73
N GLY A 91 7.45 -12.58 11.18
CA GLY A 91 8.02 -11.28 11.46
C GLY A 91 7.19 -10.12 10.93
N PHE A 92 7.76 -8.91 11.01
CA PHE A 92 7.17 -7.74 10.38
C PHE A 92 7.25 -7.86 8.86
N ALA A 93 6.09 -7.99 8.22
CA ALA A 93 5.96 -7.94 6.77
C ALA A 93 5.99 -6.49 6.27
N THR A 94 5.49 -5.54 7.06
CA THR A 94 5.43 -4.12 6.69
C THR A 94 5.62 -3.21 7.90
N TRP A 95 6.25 -2.05 7.70
CA TRP A 95 6.38 -0.99 8.70
C TRP A 95 6.69 0.37 8.05
N GLY A 96 6.58 1.46 8.80
CA GLY A 96 6.58 2.84 8.27
C GLY A 96 5.17 3.46 8.37
N PRO A 97 4.94 4.70 7.88
CA PRO A 97 5.74 5.41 6.90
C PRO A 97 6.76 6.38 7.51
N TYR A 98 6.85 6.47 8.84
CA TYR A 98 7.69 7.42 9.57
C TYR A 98 7.32 8.88 9.32
N THR A 99 6.02 9.14 9.08
CA THR A 99 5.49 10.50 8.90
C THR A 99 5.16 11.13 10.25
N ALA A 100 5.00 12.45 10.28
CA ALA A 100 4.49 13.12 11.47
C ALA A 100 3.15 12.52 11.92
N VAL A 101 2.97 12.42 13.23
CA VAL A 101 1.70 12.04 13.84
C VAL A 101 0.64 13.12 13.58
N PRO A 102 -0.57 12.76 13.09
CA PRO A 102 -1.66 13.73 12.92
C PRO A 102 -2.29 14.09 14.27
N GLU A 103 -2.99 15.23 14.34
CA GLU A 103 -3.81 15.60 15.51
C GLU A 103 -5.21 14.99 15.41
N GLY A 104 -5.76 14.55 16.55
CA GLY A 104 -7.09 13.95 16.65
C GLY A 104 -7.11 12.42 16.63
N THR A 105 -8.33 11.88 16.58
CA THR A 105 -8.59 10.43 16.57
C THR A 105 -8.80 9.92 15.14
N TYR A 106 -8.22 8.76 14.81
CA TYR A 106 -8.28 8.15 13.49
C TYR A 106 -8.59 6.65 13.57
N GLN A 107 -9.32 6.16 12.58
CA GLN A 107 -9.48 4.74 12.31
C GLN A 107 -8.53 4.30 11.21
N PHE A 108 -7.84 3.19 11.47
CA PHE A 108 -6.97 2.50 10.52
C PHE A 108 -7.59 1.15 10.18
N THR A 109 -7.95 0.95 8.93
CA THR A 109 -8.52 -0.31 8.44
C THR A 109 -7.53 -0.99 7.51
N LEU A 110 -6.94 -2.09 7.97
CA LEU A 110 -6.10 -2.94 7.13
C LEU A 110 -7.00 -3.86 6.31
N ASN A 111 -6.90 -3.80 4.99
CA ASN A 111 -7.52 -4.76 4.06
C ASN A 111 -6.50 -5.87 3.73
N TYR A 112 -6.87 -7.12 3.96
CA TYR A 112 -6.00 -8.27 3.74
C TYR A 112 -6.77 -9.53 3.31
N GLU A 113 -6.03 -10.60 3.02
CA GLU A 113 -6.58 -11.91 2.72
C GLU A 113 -5.60 -12.98 3.17
N VAL A 114 -6.10 -14.02 3.82
CA VAL A 114 -5.30 -15.17 4.24
C VAL A 114 -5.19 -16.15 3.07
N MET A 115 -4.02 -16.20 2.45
CA MET A 115 -3.72 -17.07 1.31
C MET A 115 -3.38 -18.49 1.76
N SER A 116 -2.70 -18.63 2.91
CA SER A 116 -2.31 -19.91 3.48
C SER A 116 -2.24 -19.83 5.00
N ASN A 117 -2.81 -20.81 5.68
CA ASN A 117 -2.76 -20.98 7.14
C ASN A 117 -2.63 -22.49 7.46
N PRO A 118 -1.45 -23.10 7.21
CA PRO A 118 -1.28 -24.55 7.27
C PRO A 118 -1.40 -25.11 8.69
N ASN A 119 -1.20 -24.27 9.70
CA ASN A 119 -1.28 -24.64 11.11
C ASN A 119 -2.66 -24.39 11.72
N GLU A 120 -3.66 -24.00 10.91
CA GLU A 120 -5.03 -23.72 11.33
C GLU A 120 -5.11 -22.73 12.51
N LEU A 121 -4.20 -21.75 12.53
CA LEU A 121 -4.11 -20.77 13.60
C LEU A 121 -5.39 -19.92 13.64
N GLN A 122 -5.91 -19.68 14.83
CA GLN A 122 -7.05 -18.76 15.03
C GLN A 122 -6.63 -17.29 14.91
N GLN A 123 -5.35 -17.01 15.16
CA GLN A 123 -4.72 -15.71 14.93
C GLN A 123 -3.55 -15.93 13.96
N VAL A 124 -3.54 -15.17 12.87
CA VAL A 124 -2.58 -15.34 11.76
C VAL A 124 -1.52 -14.23 11.70
N GLY A 125 -1.67 -13.22 12.55
CA GLY A 125 -0.77 -12.07 12.65
C GLY A 125 -1.36 -10.97 13.53
N GLU A 126 -0.77 -9.79 13.41
CA GLU A 126 -1.18 -8.57 14.08
C GLU A 126 -1.06 -7.39 13.14
N PHE A 127 -2.04 -6.49 13.20
CA PHE A 127 -1.91 -5.14 12.63
C PHE A 127 -1.86 -4.16 13.78
N ASP A 128 -0.88 -3.28 13.79
CA ASP A 128 -0.67 -2.34 14.88
C ASP A 128 -0.26 -0.97 14.39
N VAL A 129 -0.65 0.04 15.16
CA VAL A 129 -0.17 1.41 15.00
C VAL A 129 0.80 1.70 16.12
N ALA A 130 1.86 2.43 15.81
CA ALA A 130 2.93 2.81 16.70
C ALA A 130 3.34 4.27 16.52
N VAL A 131 3.83 4.89 17.59
CA VAL A 131 4.56 6.17 17.56
C VAL A 131 5.96 5.94 18.08
N ASP A 132 6.97 6.41 17.35
CA ASP A 132 8.40 6.28 17.71
C ASP A 132 8.77 4.82 18.06
N ALA A 133 8.35 3.89 17.20
CA ALA A 133 8.43 2.43 17.37
C ALA A 133 7.65 1.83 18.55
N GLN A 134 7.08 2.63 19.45
CA GLN A 134 6.23 2.17 20.54
C GLN A 134 4.82 1.87 20.04
N ARG A 135 4.39 0.60 20.18
CA ARG A 135 3.03 0.17 19.86
C ARG A 135 2.01 0.87 20.76
N ILE A 136 1.00 1.49 20.17
CA ILE A 136 -0.07 2.23 20.88
C ILE A 136 -1.42 1.53 20.76
N ALA A 137 -1.69 0.86 19.64
CA ALA A 137 -2.91 0.10 19.39
C ALA A 137 -2.59 -1.12 18.53
N VAL A 138 -3.30 -2.23 18.73
CA VAL A 138 -3.11 -3.47 17.98
C VAL A 138 -4.42 -4.23 17.86
N VAL A 139 -4.63 -4.86 16.71
CA VAL A 139 -5.74 -5.77 16.44
C VAL A 139 -5.18 -7.10 15.91
N PRO A 140 -5.65 -8.25 16.41
CA PRO A 140 -5.26 -9.55 15.87
C PRO A 140 -5.84 -9.73 14.46
N LEU A 141 -5.07 -10.40 13.59
CA LEU A 141 -5.56 -10.85 12.29
C LEU A 141 -6.10 -12.26 12.41
N THR A 142 -7.24 -12.57 11.80
CA THR A 142 -7.89 -13.88 11.89
C THR A 142 -8.10 -14.52 10.50
N PRO A 143 -8.25 -15.87 10.41
CA PRO A 143 -8.54 -16.53 9.14
C PRO A 143 -9.86 -16.09 8.51
N GLY A 144 -9.87 -15.90 7.20
CA GLY A 144 -11.09 -15.62 6.42
C GLY A 144 -11.65 -14.20 6.57
N GLU A 145 -11.11 -13.39 7.47
CA GLU A 145 -11.44 -11.97 7.62
C GLU A 145 -10.74 -11.15 6.52
N GLN A 146 -11.48 -10.21 5.91
CA GLN A 146 -11.01 -9.43 4.75
C GLN A 146 -10.49 -8.04 5.13
N SER A 147 -10.84 -7.56 6.32
CA SER A 147 -10.34 -6.33 6.88
C SER A 147 -10.42 -6.33 8.41
N VAL A 148 -9.53 -5.58 9.05
CA VAL A 148 -9.59 -5.28 10.49
C VAL A 148 -9.43 -3.78 10.70
N THR A 149 -10.10 -3.24 11.71
CA THR A 149 -10.05 -1.82 12.04
C THR A 149 -9.57 -1.64 13.47
N LEU A 150 -8.71 -0.64 13.68
CA LEU A 150 -8.36 -0.14 15.01
C LEU A 150 -8.46 1.39 15.04
N GLU A 151 -8.80 1.93 16.19
CA GLU A 151 -8.92 3.37 16.42
C GLU A 151 -7.78 3.86 17.31
N VAL A 152 -7.26 5.04 17.01
CA VAL A 152 -6.12 5.65 17.69
C VAL A 152 -6.38 7.11 17.93
N ASP A 153 -6.26 7.53 19.18
CA ASP A 153 -6.18 8.93 19.59
C ASP A 153 -4.71 9.39 19.61
N PHE A 154 -4.40 10.44 18.86
CA PHE A 154 -3.07 11.02 18.78
C PHE A 154 -2.94 12.34 19.57
N ASP A 155 -3.93 12.71 20.37
CA ASP A 155 -3.84 13.90 21.19
C ASP A 155 -2.70 13.78 22.23
N GLY A 156 -1.83 14.79 22.25
CA GLY A 156 -0.69 14.87 23.17
C GLY A 156 0.63 14.30 22.66
N TYR A 157 0.70 13.74 21.44
CA TYR A 157 1.98 13.43 20.81
C TYR A 157 2.69 14.68 20.29
N ALA A 158 4.03 14.68 20.31
CA ALA A 158 4.80 15.77 19.72
C ALA A 158 4.68 15.73 18.19
N SER A 159 4.67 16.90 17.53
CA SER A 159 4.63 16.99 16.06
C SER A 159 5.87 16.40 15.36
N THR A 160 6.94 16.14 16.12
CA THR A 160 8.15 15.45 15.64
C THR A 160 8.07 13.94 15.79
N SER A 161 7.07 13.41 16.50
CA SER A 161 6.92 11.96 16.70
C SER A 161 6.54 11.31 15.38
N GLN A 162 7.04 10.10 15.16
CA GLN A 162 6.88 9.39 13.91
C GLN A 162 5.82 8.30 14.01
N LEU A 163 4.80 8.40 13.16
CA LEU A 163 3.74 7.41 13.01
C LEU A 163 4.23 6.22 12.18
N GLU A 164 3.88 5.03 12.66
CA GLU A 164 4.03 3.77 11.95
C GLU A 164 2.73 2.96 12.00
N TYR A 165 2.35 2.34 10.88
CA TYR A 165 1.40 1.24 10.83
C TYR A 165 2.12 -0.01 10.34
N ARG A 166 1.98 -1.09 11.09
CA ARG A 166 2.84 -2.27 10.99
C ARG A 166 2.00 -3.52 10.89
N THR A 167 2.48 -4.47 10.11
CA THR A 167 1.86 -5.79 9.99
C THR A 167 2.87 -6.85 10.38
N TYR A 168 2.59 -7.59 11.45
CA TYR A 168 3.36 -8.75 11.88
C TYR A 168 2.63 -10.02 11.44
N VAL A 169 3.35 -10.97 10.86
CA VAL A 169 2.80 -12.23 10.34
C VAL A 169 3.40 -13.41 11.09
N PHE A 170 2.56 -14.38 11.45
CA PHE A 170 2.98 -15.56 12.19
C PHE A 170 3.60 -16.62 11.28
N ASN A 171 4.45 -17.46 11.86
CA ASN A 171 5.19 -18.48 11.13
C ASN A 171 4.28 -19.41 10.29
N GLY A 172 4.60 -19.53 9.00
CA GLY A 172 3.91 -20.36 8.02
C GLY A 172 2.64 -19.73 7.42
N VAL A 173 2.22 -18.56 7.88
CA VAL A 173 1.06 -17.84 7.35
C VAL A 173 1.45 -17.02 6.14
N GLN A 174 0.68 -17.13 5.05
CA GLN A 174 0.78 -16.23 3.91
C GLN A 174 -0.43 -15.29 3.87
N LEU A 175 -0.17 -13.99 3.89
CA LEU A 175 -1.17 -12.94 3.76
C LEU A 175 -0.95 -12.20 2.44
N LYS A 176 -2.05 -11.87 1.77
CA LYS A 176 -2.08 -10.81 0.75
C LYS A 176 -2.55 -9.52 1.44
N LEU A 177 -1.64 -8.56 1.60
CA LEU A 177 -1.92 -7.23 2.13
C LEU A 177 -2.31 -6.30 0.97
N LYS A 178 -3.50 -5.69 1.08
CA LYS A 178 -4.13 -4.96 -0.04
C LYS A 178 -3.97 -3.45 0.10
N SER A 179 -4.43 -2.90 1.21
CA SER A 179 -4.37 -1.46 1.49
C SER A 179 -4.58 -1.19 2.98
N ILE A 180 -4.32 0.05 3.39
CA ILE A 180 -4.71 0.58 4.70
C ILE A 180 -5.57 1.82 4.44
N GLU A 181 -6.82 1.80 4.86
CA GLU A 181 -7.68 2.99 4.84
C GLU A 181 -7.52 3.74 6.15
N ILE A 182 -7.38 5.07 6.08
CA ILE A 182 -7.20 5.95 7.22
C ILE A 182 -8.29 7.02 7.17
N GLN A 183 -9.08 7.11 8.23
CA GLN A 183 -10.18 8.07 8.31
C GLN A 183 -10.14 8.78 9.66
N MET A 184 -10.26 10.11 9.64
CA MET A 184 -10.44 10.88 10.87
C MET A 184 -11.81 10.55 11.47
N VAL A 185 -11.83 10.29 12.78
CA VAL A 185 -13.07 10.14 13.52
C VAL A 185 -13.54 11.54 13.88
N ASN A 186 -14.54 12.04 13.15
CA ASN A 186 -15.21 13.26 13.54
C ASN A 186 -16.02 12.98 14.80
N THR A 187 -15.59 13.53 15.93
CA THR A 187 -16.47 13.71 17.08
C THR A 187 -17.52 14.75 16.70
N ASP A 188 -18.68 14.30 16.21
CA ASP A 188 -19.85 15.17 16.18
C ASP A 188 -20.05 15.69 17.61
N GLU A 189 -19.91 17.01 17.80
CA GLU A 189 -20.27 17.69 19.03
C GLU A 189 -21.76 17.41 19.32
N ASN A 190 -22.02 16.68 20.40
CA ASN A 190 -23.37 16.56 20.99
C ASN A 190 -23.81 17.89 21.61
#